data_AF-A0A2T2SBE7-F1
#
_entry.id   AF-A0A2T2SBE7-F1
#
_cell.length_a   1.000
_cell.length_b   1.000
_cell.length_c   1.000
_cell.angle_alpha   90.00
_cell.angle_beta   90.00
_cell.angle_gamma   90.00
#
_symmetry.space_group_name_H-M   'P 1'
#
loop_
_entity.id
_entity.type
_entity.pdbx_description
1 polymer ?
#
loop_
_entity_poly.entity_id
_entity_poly.type
_entity_poly.pdbx_seq_one_letter_code
_entity_poly.pdbx_strand_id
1 'polypeptide(L)'
;MSCMTYFIPGMRCLVFRWLLSLLAGGLVLLFGASPVMAQDAPAIRIARVQYQGGGDWYSDEESLTELMTFARQQTLLDVGRQEETVKLTSDKVFSYPYLYLTGHGNVTFSSSEA
;
A
#
# COMPACT_ATOMS: atom_id res chain seq x y z
N MET A 1 -63.17 -32.24 36.03
CA MET A 1 -63.35 -31.27 34.93
C MET A 1 -63.09 -29.90 35.54
N SER A 2 -62.05 -29.12 35.26
CA SER A 2 -61.04 -29.02 34.19
C SER A 2 -59.79 -28.38 34.82
N CYS A 3 -58.59 -28.95 34.71
CA CYS A 3 -57.60 -28.76 33.64
C CYS A 3 -57.37 -27.30 33.20
N MET A 4 -56.34 -26.68 33.81
CA MET A 4 -55.17 -26.04 33.17
C MET A 4 -55.40 -25.00 32.05
N THR A 5 -54.95 -23.75 32.25
CA THR A 5 -53.99 -23.00 31.40
C THR A 5 -53.88 -21.52 31.80
N TYR A 6 -52.84 -21.16 32.55
CA TYR A 6 -52.33 -19.78 32.60
C TYR A 6 -51.33 -19.62 31.45
N PHE A 7 -51.76 -18.94 30.38
CA PHE A 7 -50.91 -18.66 29.22
C PHE A 7 -50.50 -17.18 29.29
N ILE A 8 -49.32 -16.90 29.84
CA ILE A 8 -48.73 -15.56 29.89
C ILE A 8 -48.15 -15.24 28.50
N PRO A 9 -48.73 -14.31 27.71
CA PRO A 9 -48.38 -14.14 26.30
C PRO A 9 -47.09 -13.32 26.07
N GLY A 10 -46.59 -12.61 27.09
CA GLY A 10 -45.45 -11.69 26.94
C GLY A 10 -44.05 -12.35 26.91
N MET A 11 -43.89 -13.49 27.59
CA MET A 11 -42.56 -14.07 27.85
C MET A 11 -41.97 -14.79 26.63
N ARG A 12 -42.81 -15.36 25.77
CA ARG A 12 -42.40 -16.06 24.54
C ARG A 12 -41.92 -15.10 23.45
N CYS A 13 -42.48 -13.89 23.40
CA CYS A 13 -42.12 -12.86 22.42
C CYS A 13 -40.76 -12.21 22.75
N LEU A 14 -40.47 -12.03 24.04
CA LEU A 14 -39.19 -11.49 24.50
C LEU A 14 -38.04 -12.46 24.20
N VAL A 15 -38.19 -13.74 24.57
CA VAL A 15 -37.18 -14.79 24.32
C VAL A 15 -36.89 -14.95 22.83
N PHE A 16 -37.92 -14.89 21.98
CA PHE A 16 -37.76 -14.97 20.53
C PHE A 16 -37.02 -13.75 19.95
N ARG A 17 -37.27 -12.54 20.47
CA ARG A 17 -36.50 -11.33 20.14
C ARG A 17 -35.03 -11.46 20.55
N TRP A 18 -34.74 -11.94 21.75
CA TRP A 18 -33.38 -12.18 22.21
C TRP A 18 -32.64 -13.22 21.35
N LEU A 19 -33.31 -14.31 20.99
CA LEU A 19 -32.76 -15.33 20.09
C LEU A 19 -32.45 -14.78 18.69
N LEU A 20 -33.37 -14.00 18.11
CA LEU A 20 -33.16 -13.34 16.82
C LEU A 20 -32.01 -12.33 16.87
N SER A 21 -31.90 -11.55 17.94
CA SER A 21 -30.80 -10.61 18.12
C SER A 21 -29.44 -11.31 18.31
N LEU A 22 -29.40 -12.43 19.02
CA LEU A 22 -28.18 -13.24 19.19
C LEU A 22 -27.78 -13.92 17.88
N LEU A 23 -28.74 -14.43 17.11
CA LEU A 23 -28.48 -15.02 15.78
C LEU A 23 -28.00 -13.96 14.78
N ALA A 24 -28.61 -12.77 14.78
CA ALA A 24 -28.18 -11.66 13.93
C ALA A 24 -26.78 -11.16 14.32
N GLY A 25 -26.49 -11.02 15.62
CA GLY A 25 -25.15 -10.67 16.11
C GLY A 25 -24.09 -11.71 15.77
N GLY A 26 -24.43 -13.01 15.90
CA GLY A 26 -23.57 -14.11 15.49
C GLY A 26 -23.30 -14.12 13.98
N LEU A 27 -24.31 -13.83 13.16
CA LEU A 27 -24.17 -13.73 11.71
C LEU A 27 -23.26 -12.55 11.31
N VAL A 28 -23.40 -11.39 11.96
CA VAL A 28 -22.51 -10.24 11.72
C VAL A 28 -21.07 -10.54 12.10
N LEU A 29 -20.83 -11.29 13.18
CA LEU A 29 -19.48 -11.71 13.56
C LEU A 29 -18.87 -12.72 12.58
N LEU A 30 -19.68 -13.62 12.02
CA LEU A 30 -19.23 -14.62 11.05
C LEU A 30 -18.93 -14.05 9.66
N PHE A 31 -19.63 -12.99 9.25
CA PHE A 31 -19.50 -12.39 7.92
C PHE A 31 -18.84 -11.00 7.89
N GLY A 32 -18.57 -10.38 9.05
CA GLY A 32 -18.03 -9.02 9.14
C GLY A 32 -16.50 -8.91 9.12
N ALA A 33 -15.78 -10.03 9.22
CA ALA A 33 -14.32 -10.01 9.21
C ALA A 33 -13.80 -9.84 7.77
N SER A 34 -13.51 -8.60 7.37
CA SER A 34 -12.76 -8.34 6.14
C SER A 34 -11.30 -8.76 6.33
N PRO A 35 -10.68 -9.46 5.37
CA PRO A 35 -9.27 -9.80 5.46
C PRO A 35 -8.44 -8.51 5.46
N VAL A 36 -7.69 -8.27 6.54
CA VAL A 36 -6.68 -7.21 6.58
C VAL A 36 -5.43 -7.75 5.90
N MET A 37 -5.18 -7.30 4.68
CA MET A 37 -3.93 -7.58 3.97
C MET A 37 -2.87 -6.55 4.39
N ALA A 38 -1.65 -7.03 4.63
CA ALA A 38 -0.51 -6.13 4.79
C ALA A 38 -0.15 -5.47 3.45
N GLN A 39 0.42 -4.27 3.51
CA GLN A 39 1.00 -3.58 2.36
C GLN A 39 2.22 -4.36 1.84
N ASP A 40 2.15 -4.78 0.58
CA ASP A 40 3.20 -5.58 -0.11
C ASP A 40 4.18 -4.70 -0.91
N ALA A 41 3.99 -3.37 -0.86
CA ALA A 41 4.84 -2.41 -1.56
C ALA A 41 6.05 -2.03 -0.68
N PRO A 42 7.26 -1.91 -1.27
CA PRO A 42 8.44 -1.52 -0.53
C PRO A 42 8.28 -0.10 0.02
N ALA A 43 8.75 0.12 1.25
CA ALA A 43 8.65 1.43 1.90
C ALA A 43 9.42 2.53 1.14
N ILE A 44 10.54 2.19 0.49
CA ILE A 44 11.39 3.14 -0.26
C ILE A 44 11.51 2.68 -1.71
N ARG A 45 10.84 3.38 -2.62
CA ARG A 45 11.03 3.25 -4.07
C ARG A 45 12.00 4.33 -4.55
N ILE A 46 12.92 3.95 -5.41
CA ILE A 46 13.91 4.87 -6.00
C ILE A 46 13.67 4.92 -7.49
N ALA A 47 13.63 6.14 -8.04
CA ALA A 47 13.54 6.33 -9.48
C ALA A 47 14.79 7.00 -10.06
N ARG A 48 15.30 6.43 -11.15
CA ARG A 48 16.33 7.06 -11.98
C ARG A 48 15.70 8.15 -12.82
N VAL A 49 16.30 9.33 -12.80
CA VAL A 49 15.81 10.48 -13.53
C VAL A 49 16.30 10.43 -14.98
N GLN A 50 15.37 10.41 -15.92
CA GLN A 50 15.63 10.64 -17.34
C GLN A 50 15.38 12.11 -17.66
N TYR A 51 16.42 12.80 -18.10
CA TYR A 51 16.38 14.20 -18.54
C TYR A 51 16.82 14.30 -20.02
N GLN A 52 16.43 15.39 -20.69
CA GLN A 52 16.65 15.54 -22.14
C GLN A 52 18.03 16.09 -22.55
N GLY A 53 18.75 16.81 -21.68
CA GLY A 53 19.98 17.54 -22.04
C GLY A 53 21.16 17.41 -21.07
N GLY A 54 22.38 17.52 -21.59
CA GLY A 54 23.60 17.62 -20.79
C GLY A 54 24.04 16.30 -20.16
N GLY A 55 25.02 15.63 -20.77
CA GLY A 55 25.47 14.31 -20.31
C GLY A 55 24.45 13.20 -20.55
N ASP A 56 24.79 12.01 -20.09
CA ASP A 56 24.08 10.76 -20.29
C ASP A 56 23.40 10.28 -18.99
N TRP A 57 22.09 10.46 -18.89
CA TRP A 57 21.30 10.04 -17.72
C TRP A 57 21.34 8.52 -17.44
N TYR A 58 21.84 7.73 -18.40
CA TYR A 58 21.97 6.27 -18.34
C TYR A 58 23.41 5.81 -18.00
N SER A 59 24.30 6.71 -17.57
CA SER A 59 25.62 6.29 -17.07
C SER A 59 25.51 5.30 -15.91
N ASP A 60 26.50 4.41 -15.84
CA ASP A 60 26.69 3.46 -14.74
C ASP A 60 25.40 2.72 -14.40
N GLU A 61 24.85 2.00 -15.39
CA GLU A 61 23.52 1.39 -15.31
C GLU A 61 23.37 0.48 -14.07
N GLU A 62 24.42 -0.25 -13.69
CA GLU A 62 24.43 -1.12 -12.51
C GLU A 62 24.59 -0.36 -11.17
N SER A 63 25.09 0.88 -11.16
CA SER A 63 25.46 1.59 -9.92
C SER A 63 24.28 1.78 -8.95
N LEU A 64 23.10 2.11 -9.47
CA LEU A 64 21.90 2.27 -8.66
C LEU A 64 21.41 0.93 -8.12
N THR A 65 21.41 -0.12 -8.95
CA THR A 65 21.02 -1.47 -8.51
C THR A 65 21.98 -2.00 -7.43
N GLU A 66 23.28 -1.75 -7.55
CA GLU A 66 24.28 -2.08 -6.53
C GLU A 66 24.08 -1.26 -5.25
N LEU A 67 23.81 0.04 -5.35
CA LEU A 67 23.49 0.88 -4.20
C LEU A 67 22.25 0.38 -3.46
N MET A 68 21.19 0.03 -4.19
CA MET A 68 19.95 -0.52 -3.63
C MET A 68 20.22 -1.85 -2.93
N THR A 69 21.01 -2.73 -3.55
CA THR A 69 21.39 -4.02 -2.98
C THR A 69 22.22 -3.85 -1.71
N PHE A 70 23.23 -2.99 -1.75
CA PHE A 70 24.08 -2.66 -0.61
C PHE A 70 23.27 -2.07 0.54
N ALA A 71 22.39 -1.10 0.28
CA ALA A 71 21.53 -0.50 1.29
C ALA A 71 20.66 -1.54 2.00
N ARG A 72 20.08 -2.49 1.25
CA ARG A 72 19.30 -3.60 1.81
C ARG A 72 20.15 -4.56 2.67
N GLN A 73 21.40 -4.77 2.28
CA GLN A 73 22.30 -5.70 2.99
C GLN A 73 22.88 -5.09 4.27
N GLN A 74 23.13 -3.78 4.28
CA GLN A 74 23.84 -3.09 5.36
C GLN A 74 22.92 -2.31 6.30
N THR A 75 21.64 -2.19 5.98
CA THR A 75 20.66 -1.44 6.78
C THR A 75 19.35 -2.21 6.92
N LEU A 76 18.45 -1.71 7.78
CA LEU A 76 17.09 -2.25 7.94
C LEU A 76 16.08 -1.57 6.99
N LEU A 77 16.55 -0.81 5.99
CA LEU A 77 15.68 -0.10 5.06
C LEU A 77 15.01 -1.08 4.09
N ASP A 78 13.69 -0.94 3.95
CA ASP A 78 12.90 -1.67 2.95
C ASP A 78 12.93 -0.93 1.60
N VAL A 79 14.08 -1.04 0.93
CA VAL A 79 14.31 -0.49 -0.41
C VAL A 79 13.77 -1.45 -1.46
N GLY A 80 13.11 -0.93 -2.50
CA GLY A 80 12.63 -1.69 -3.65
C GLY A 80 13.71 -2.59 -4.29
N ARG A 81 13.28 -3.62 -5.02
CA ARG A 81 14.20 -4.55 -5.72
C ARG A 81 14.56 -4.14 -7.13
N GLN A 82 13.82 -3.19 -7.68
CA GLN A 82 13.95 -2.74 -9.07
C GLN A 82 13.95 -1.23 -9.06
N GLU A 83 14.85 -0.65 -9.83
CA GLU A 83 14.80 0.76 -10.18
C GLU A 83 13.69 1.02 -11.21
N GLU A 84 13.14 2.22 -11.17
CA GLU A 84 12.18 2.70 -12.16
C GLU A 84 12.74 3.96 -12.82
N THR A 85 12.61 4.08 -14.14
CA THR A 85 13.02 5.32 -14.83
C THR A 85 11.84 6.28 -14.88
N VAL A 86 12.06 7.54 -14.47
CA VAL A 86 11.04 8.59 -14.50
C VAL A 86 11.55 9.82 -15.26
N LYS A 87 10.70 10.40 -16.10
CA LYS A 87 10.99 11.68 -16.76
C LYS A 87 10.72 12.83 -15.79
N LEU A 88 11.56 13.86 -15.80
CA LEU A 88 11.36 15.08 -14.99
C LEU A 88 10.02 15.77 -15.26
N THR A 89 9.52 15.70 -16.50
CA THR A 89 8.22 16.26 -16.89
C THR A 89 7.00 15.44 -16.44
N SER A 90 7.21 14.32 -15.74
CA SER A 90 6.13 13.43 -15.32
C SER A 90 5.72 13.69 -13.87
N ASP A 91 4.42 13.75 -13.59
CA ASP A 91 3.89 13.80 -12.22
C ASP A 91 4.29 12.57 -11.37
N LYS A 92 4.72 11.47 -12.01
CA LYS A 92 5.24 10.29 -11.32
C LYS A 92 6.45 10.59 -10.45
N VAL A 93 7.19 11.67 -10.71
CA VAL A 93 8.35 12.08 -9.91
C VAL A 93 7.96 12.22 -8.44
N PHE A 94 6.76 12.71 -8.15
CA PHE A 94 6.25 12.89 -6.78
C PHE A 94 5.84 11.58 -6.08
N SER A 95 5.78 10.46 -6.80
CA SER A 95 5.50 9.14 -6.23
C SER A 95 6.74 8.47 -5.64
N TYR A 96 7.94 9.03 -5.87
CA TYR A 96 9.20 8.46 -5.41
C TYR A 96 9.80 9.31 -4.29
N PRO A 97 10.03 8.76 -3.09
CA PRO A 97 10.66 9.50 -1.99
C PRO A 97 12.14 9.80 -2.25
N TYR A 98 12.76 9.17 -3.25
CA TYR A 98 14.16 9.36 -3.60
C TYR A 98 14.34 9.28 -5.12
N LEU A 99 15.00 10.31 -5.68
CA LEU A 99 15.35 10.39 -7.09
C LEU A 99 16.86 10.24 -7.23
N TYR A 100 17.28 9.42 -8.18
CA TYR A 100 18.67 9.17 -8.51
C TYR A 100 19.02 9.81 -9.85
N LEU A 101 19.99 10.72 -9.85
CA LEU A 101 20.44 11.45 -11.03
C LEU A 101 21.92 11.14 -11.28
N THR A 102 22.25 10.70 -12.49
CA THR A 102 23.64 10.51 -12.96
C THR A 102 23.85 11.25 -14.27
N GLY A 103 25.11 11.45 -14.65
CA GLY A 103 25.49 11.96 -15.97
C GLY A 103 26.97 12.28 -16.06
N HIS A 104 27.54 12.22 -17.27
CA HIS A 104 28.88 12.71 -17.55
C HIS A 104 28.89 14.20 -17.93
N GLY A 105 29.68 14.98 -17.21
CA GLY A 105 29.88 16.41 -17.50
C GLY A 105 28.75 17.28 -16.93
N ASN A 106 28.30 18.26 -17.73
CA ASN A 106 27.29 19.22 -17.29
C ASN A 106 25.89 18.72 -17.60
N VAL A 107 25.07 18.54 -16.57
CA VAL A 107 23.63 18.27 -16.68
C VAL A 107 22.89 19.56 -17.02
N THR A 108 21.98 19.52 -18.01
CA THR A 108 21.17 20.67 -18.39
C THR A 108 19.71 20.30 -18.58
N PHE A 109 18.82 21.08 -17.99
CA PHE A 109 17.37 20.86 -18.08
C PHE A 109 16.76 21.77 -19.15
N SER A 110 15.79 21.24 -19.90
CA SER A 110 14.95 22.07 -20.75
C SER A 110 14.06 22.99 -19.89
N SER A 111 13.51 24.05 -20.49
CA SER A 111 12.58 24.94 -19.79
C SER A 111 11.31 24.24 -19.30
N SER A 112 10.97 23.08 -19.84
CA SER A 112 9.86 22.25 -19.35
C SER A 112 10.22 21.35 -18.17
N GLU A 113 11.51 21.14 -17.91
CA GLU A 113 12.04 20.28 -16.84
C GLU A 113 12.50 21.07 -15.60
N ALA A 114 12.57 22.41 -15.67
CA ALA A 114 13.04 23.34 -14.63
C ALA A 114 11.92 24.24 -14.12
#